data_AF-A0A3M7BWS1-F1
#
_entry.id   AF-A0A3M7BWS1-F1
#
_cell.length_a   1.000
_cell.length_b   1.000
_cell.length_c   1.000
_cell.angle_alpha   90.00
_cell.angle_beta   90.00
_cell.angle_gamma   90.00
#
_symmetry.space_group_name_H-M   'P 1'
#
loop_
_entity.id
_entity.type
_entity.pdbx_description
1 polymer ?
#
loop_
_entity_poly.entity_id
_entity_poly.type
_entity_poly.pdbx_seq_one_letter_code
_entity_poly.pdbx_strand_id
1 'polypeptide(L)'
;MSRTKRIRSHLSSWVMLSPTSNPPYTPLPNEQTLFTSPPRVGFSLSTPSHFPGKQQQPYNFTNSTGILYITNRRIIYLPEKPSKEFQSFAAPILNLHDSHCTAPWFGPNVWIALLQPVQGGGIPTPSTGVLEIKLTFK
;
A
#
# COMPACT_ATOMS: atom_id res chain seq x y z
N MET A 1 4.09 18.09 -34.61
CA MET A 1 2.99 18.10 -33.62
C MET A 1 3.16 16.91 -32.67
N SER A 2 3.87 17.11 -31.56
CA SER A 2 4.08 16.05 -30.56
C SER A 2 2.87 16.00 -29.62
N ARG A 3 2.13 14.89 -29.65
CA ARG A 3 1.07 14.62 -28.67
C ARG A 3 1.74 14.30 -27.34
N THR A 4 1.88 15.29 -26.47
CA THR A 4 2.19 15.09 -25.06
C THR A 4 1.13 14.16 -24.48
N LYS A 5 1.51 12.90 -24.28
CA LYS A 5 0.68 11.89 -23.62
C LYS A 5 0.49 12.39 -22.18
N ARG A 6 -0.64 13.04 -21.93
CA ARG A 6 -1.02 13.52 -20.60
C ARG A 6 -1.11 12.30 -19.69
N ILE A 7 -0.05 12.05 -18.92
CA ILE A 7 -0.06 11.06 -17.85
C ILE A 7 -1.16 11.54 -16.91
N ARG A 8 -2.31 10.88 -16.95
CA ARG A 8 -3.36 11.11 -15.97
C ARG A 8 -2.69 10.84 -14.63
N SER A 9 -2.57 11.85 -13.77
CA SER A 9 -2.28 11.66 -12.36
C SER A 9 -3.38 10.76 -11.82
N HIS A 10 -3.15 9.44 -11.84
CA HIS A 10 -4.06 8.45 -11.32
C HIS A 10 -4.30 8.82 -9.86
N LEU A 11 -5.57 9.10 -9.54
CA LEU A 11 -6.00 9.49 -8.21
C LEU A 11 -5.40 8.51 -7.18
N SER A 12 -4.60 9.06 -6.27
CA SER A 12 -3.80 8.36 -5.27
C SER A 12 -4.63 7.78 -4.11
N SER A 13 -5.92 7.55 -4.36
CA SER A 13 -6.89 7.05 -3.40
C SER A 13 -7.51 5.77 -3.94
N TRP A 14 -7.36 4.68 -3.20
CA TRP A 14 -7.92 3.37 -3.57
C TRP A 14 -9.07 2.94 -2.68
N VAL A 15 -9.46 3.79 -1.74
CA VAL A 15 -10.66 3.61 -0.92
C VAL A 15 -11.48 4.88 -0.92
N MET A 16 -12.80 4.73 -1.01
CA MET A 16 -13.71 5.84 -0.82
C MET A 16 -13.69 6.22 0.66
N LEU A 17 -13.13 7.39 0.97
CA LEU A 17 -13.04 7.92 2.32
C LEU A 17 -14.42 8.44 2.76
N SER A 18 -14.77 8.19 4.01
CA SER A 18 -16.00 8.68 4.62
C SER A 18 -15.62 9.23 6.00
N PRO A 19 -15.34 10.54 6.12
CA PRO A 19 -14.82 11.12 7.36
C PRO A 19 -15.73 10.95 8.57
N THR A 20 -17.02 10.71 8.33
CA THR A 20 -18.05 10.56 9.37
C THR A 20 -18.28 9.11 9.81
N SER A 21 -17.72 8.12 9.10
CA SER A 21 -17.87 6.71 9.46
C SER A 21 -16.72 6.23 10.34
N ASN A 22 -16.97 5.20 11.14
CA ASN A 22 -15.95 4.46 11.86
C ASN A 22 -15.99 2.98 11.42
N PRO A 23 -14.99 2.48 10.67
CA PRO A 23 -13.76 3.15 10.22
C PRO A 23 -14.01 4.24 9.15
N PRO A 24 -13.05 5.17 8.91
CA PRO A 24 -13.24 6.36 8.06
C PRO A 24 -13.13 6.05 6.56
N TYR A 25 -13.62 4.88 6.15
CA TYR A 25 -13.66 4.42 4.77
C TYR A 25 -14.95 3.65 4.51
N THR A 26 -15.34 3.57 3.23
CA THR A 26 -16.54 2.84 2.83
C THR A 26 -16.19 1.37 2.56
N PRO A 27 -16.77 0.41 3.31
CA PRO A 27 -16.55 -1.01 3.09
C PRO A 27 -17.19 -1.49 1.78
N LEU A 28 -16.61 -2.52 1.17
CA LEU A 28 -17.23 -3.28 0.08
C LEU A 28 -18.41 -4.11 0.62
N PRO A 29 -19.31 -4.62 -0.25
CA PRO A 29 -20.37 -5.53 0.18
C PRO A 29 -19.79 -6.74 0.93
N ASN A 30 -20.30 -7.02 2.13
CA ASN A 30 -19.84 -8.08 3.03
C ASN A 30 -18.36 -7.95 3.46
N GLU A 31 -17.78 -6.75 3.38
CA GLU A 31 -16.47 -6.46 3.96
C GLU A 31 -16.63 -6.11 5.44
N GLN A 32 -15.82 -6.73 6.29
CA GLN A 32 -15.78 -6.48 7.73
C GLN A 32 -14.34 -6.17 8.16
N THR A 33 -14.17 -5.13 8.97
CA THR A 33 -12.88 -4.85 9.61
C THR A 33 -12.65 -5.87 10.71
N LEU A 34 -11.55 -6.62 10.61
CA LEU A 34 -11.15 -7.61 11.59
C LEU A 34 -10.13 -7.05 12.57
N PHE A 35 -9.32 -6.10 12.11
CA PHE A 35 -8.29 -5.46 12.93
C PHE A 35 -8.03 -4.02 12.49
N THR A 36 -7.75 -3.17 13.48
CA THR A 36 -7.28 -1.80 13.30
C THR A 36 -5.99 -1.64 14.10
N SER A 37 -4.93 -1.19 13.45
CA SER A 37 -3.66 -0.94 14.14
C SER A 37 -3.74 0.27 15.07
N PRO A 38 -2.86 0.37 16.06
CA PRO A 38 -2.54 1.65 16.67
C PRO A 38 -2.11 2.68 15.61
N PRO A 39 -2.20 3.99 15.91
CA PRO A 39 -1.67 5.04 15.05
C PRO A 39 -0.15 4.92 14.84
N ARG A 40 0.37 5.67 13.86
CA ARG A 40 1.81 5.81 13.53
C ARG A 40 2.46 4.56 12.92
N VAL A 41 1.67 3.71 12.27
CA VAL A 41 2.23 2.68 11.38
C VAL A 41 2.87 3.38 10.18
N GLY A 42 4.13 3.08 9.90
CA GLY A 42 4.81 3.50 8.67
C GLY A 42 4.50 2.54 7.53
N PHE A 43 4.43 3.06 6.31
CA PHE A 43 4.12 2.32 5.10
C PHE A 43 5.20 2.56 4.04
N SER A 44 5.58 1.50 3.33
CA SER A 44 6.49 1.56 2.19
C SER A 44 6.03 0.59 1.12
N LEU A 45 6.12 1.01 -0.14
CA LEU A 45 5.87 0.20 -1.32
C LEU A 45 7.03 0.39 -2.29
N SER A 46 7.79 -0.66 -2.56
CA SER A 46 9.02 -0.55 -3.34
C SER A 46 9.27 -1.73 -4.26
N THR A 47 10.14 -1.55 -5.26
CA THR A 47 10.60 -2.67 -6.08
C THR A 47 11.52 -3.56 -5.23
N PRO A 48 11.33 -4.89 -5.18
CA PRO A 48 12.15 -5.77 -4.34
C PRO A 48 13.64 -5.69 -4.71
N SER A 49 14.51 -5.57 -3.71
CA SER A 49 15.95 -5.32 -3.88
C SER A 49 16.72 -6.51 -4.48
N HIS A 50 16.24 -7.74 -4.27
CA HIS A 50 16.91 -8.97 -4.69
C HIS A 50 16.56 -9.42 -6.13
N PHE A 51 15.68 -8.72 -6.84
CA PHE A 51 15.26 -9.15 -8.17
C PHE A 51 16.23 -8.70 -9.27
N PRO A 52 16.65 -9.60 -10.18
CA PRO A 52 17.67 -9.34 -11.19
C PRO A 52 17.07 -8.51 -12.34
N GLY A 53 16.99 -7.20 -12.17
CA GLY A 53 16.40 -6.32 -13.18
C GLY A 53 17.10 -4.98 -13.29
N LYS A 54 18.31 -4.94 -13.87
CA LYS A 54 19.02 -3.69 -14.26
C LYS A 54 18.26 -2.83 -15.29
N GLN A 55 17.04 -3.20 -15.68
CA GLN A 55 16.31 -2.64 -16.82
C GLN A 55 15.08 -1.78 -16.45
N GLN A 56 14.80 -1.55 -15.16
CA GLN A 56 13.65 -0.73 -14.74
C GLN A 56 14.02 0.41 -13.80
N GLN A 57 13.28 1.50 -13.91
CA GLN A 57 13.30 2.58 -12.94
C GLN A 57 12.71 2.07 -11.63
N PRO A 58 13.45 2.11 -10.51
CA PRO A 58 12.96 1.62 -9.23
C PRO A 58 11.73 2.42 -8.82
N TYR A 59 10.62 1.72 -8.56
CA TYR A 59 9.48 2.30 -7.89
C TYR A 59 9.74 2.26 -6.39
N ASN A 60 9.63 3.40 -5.72
CA ASN A 60 9.69 3.49 -4.27
C ASN A 60 8.74 4.58 -3.79
N PHE A 61 7.89 4.24 -2.83
CA PHE A 61 6.96 5.13 -2.20
C PHE A 61 6.94 4.86 -0.70
N THR A 62 6.96 5.92 0.12
CA THR A 62 6.96 5.80 1.58
C THR A 62 6.05 6.82 2.24
N ASN A 63 5.39 6.42 3.34
CA ASN A 63 4.65 7.29 4.23
C ASN A 63 5.01 6.95 5.69
N SER A 64 5.25 7.96 6.52
CA SER A 64 5.86 7.75 7.84
C SER A 64 4.88 7.37 8.94
N THR A 65 3.63 7.83 8.85
CA THR A 65 2.59 7.63 9.87
C THR A 65 1.19 7.50 9.27
N GLY A 66 0.45 6.52 9.76
CA GLY A 66 -0.94 6.28 9.40
C GLY A 66 -1.56 5.18 10.24
N ILE A 67 -2.72 4.70 9.80
CA ILE A 67 -3.47 3.61 10.40
C ILE A 67 -3.66 2.51 9.36
N LEU A 68 -3.37 1.27 9.76
CA LEU A 68 -3.65 0.07 8.98
C LEU A 68 -4.98 -0.54 9.45
N TYR A 69 -5.83 -0.88 8.50
CA TYR A 69 -7.01 -1.70 8.70
C TYR A 69 -6.84 -3.01 7.95
N ILE A 70 -7.16 -4.12 8.62
CA ILE A 70 -7.23 -5.44 8.00
C ILE A 70 -8.68 -5.86 7.98
N THR A 71 -9.18 -6.18 6.79
CA THR A 71 -10.54 -6.67 6.59
C THR A 71 -10.53 -8.14 6.20
N ASN A 72 -11.68 -8.77 6.08
CA ASN A 72 -11.80 -10.10 5.48
C ASN A 72 -11.54 -10.13 3.95
N ARG A 73 -11.23 -8.99 3.31
CA ARG A 73 -10.99 -8.90 1.86
C ARG A 73 -9.65 -8.28 1.48
N ARG A 74 -9.22 -7.24 2.20
CA ARG A 74 -8.07 -6.41 1.83
C ARG A 74 -7.40 -5.82 3.05
N ILE A 75 -6.15 -5.42 2.86
CA ILE A 75 -5.50 -4.46 3.74
C ILE A 75 -5.82 -3.05 3.22
N ILE A 76 -6.00 -2.11 4.14
CA ILE A 76 -6.22 -0.68 3.84
C ILE A 76 -5.26 0.13 4.69
N TYR A 77 -4.54 1.06 4.09
CA TYR A 77 -3.68 2.00 4.80
C TYR A 77 -4.15 3.42 4.55
N LEU A 78 -4.43 4.15 5.63
CA LEU A 78 -4.81 5.55 5.61
C LEU A 78 -3.69 6.38 6.25
N PRO A 79 -3.01 7.25 5.48
CA PRO A 79 -2.03 8.20 6.02
C PRO A 79 -2.66 9.12 7.06
N GLU A 80 -1.91 9.47 8.09
CA GLU A 80 -2.32 10.52 9.05
C GLU A 80 -2.43 11.88 8.35
N LYS A 81 -1.52 12.16 7.41
CA LYS A 81 -1.51 13.36 6.57
C LYS A 81 -1.54 12.96 5.09
N PRO A 82 -2.73 12.76 4.50
CA PRO A 82 -2.88 12.50 3.08
C PRO A 82 -2.25 13.61 2.22
N SER A 83 -1.53 13.25 1.15
CA SER A 83 -1.01 14.19 0.17
C SER A 83 -1.73 14.05 -1.18
N LYS A 84 -1.44 14.92 -2.14
CA LYS A 84 -1.99 14.79 -3.51
C LYS A 84 -1.51 13.51 -4.18
N GLU A 85 -0.29 13.10 -3.85
CA GLU A 85 0.42 11.93 -4.37
C GLU A 85 0.06 10.64 -3.63
N PHE A 86 -0.51 10.73 -2.42
CA PHE A 86 -0.93 9.56 -1.65
C PHE A 86 -2.04 9.88 -0.64
N GLN A 87 -3.24 9.40 -0.94
CA GLN A 87 -4.42 9.61 -0.11
C GLN A 87 -4.85 8.37 0.65
N SER A 88 -4.76 7.20 0.01
CA SER A 88 -5.04 5.91 0.65
C SER A 88 -4.41 4.80 -0.16
N PHE A 89 -4.18 3.66 0.50
CA PHE A 89 -3.76 2.43 -0.13
C PHE A 89 -4.72 1.31 0.24
N ALA A 90 -4.89 0.37 -0.68
CA ALA A 90 -5.65 -0.86 -0.48
C ALA A 90 -5.15 -1.99 -1.39
N ALA A 91 -5.01 -3.18 -0.84
CA ALA A 91 -4.65 -4.36 -1.63
C ALA A 91 -5.43 -5.59 -1.16
N PRO A 92 -5.96 -6.42 -2.08
CA PRO A 92 -6.57 -7.70 -1.71
C PRO A 92 -5.59 -8.56 -0.91
N ILE A 93 -6.05 -9.21 0.15
CA ILE A 93 -5.18 -10.05 0.98
C ILE A 93 -4.61 -11.22 0.16
N LEU A 94 -5.39 -11.75 -0.80
CA LEU A 94 -4.98 -12.83 -1.68
C LEU A 94 -3.89 -12.43 -2.69
N ASN A 95 -3.60 -11.13 -2.82
CA ASN A 95 -2.52 -10.61 -3.66
C ASN A 95 -1.23 -10.37 -2.87
N LEU A 96 -1.20 -10.72 -1.58
CA LEU A 96 -0.03 -10.62 -0.71
C LEU A 96 0.58 -12.01 -0.55
N HIS A 97 1.85 -12.13 -0.90
CA HIS A 97 2.62 -13.37 -0.89
C HIS A 97 3.83 -13.22 0.04
N ASP A 98 4.41 -14.34 0.46
CA ASP A 98 5.64 -14.40 1.25
C ASP A 98 5.68 -13.46 2.46
N SER A 99 4.52 -13.37 3.13
CA SER A 99 4.32 -12.48 4.26
C SER A 99 5.10 -12.97 5.49
N HIS A 100 5.85 -12.06 6.12
CA HIS A 100 6.63 -12.37 7.31
C HIS A 100 6.80 -11.14 8.22
N CYS A 101 7.08 -11.42 9.50
CA CYS A 101 7.43 -10.40 10.48
C CYS A 101 8.93 -10.46 10.77
N THR A 102 9.56 -9.30 10.90
CA THR A 102 10.95 -9.17 11.32
C THR A 102 11.01 -8.29 12.57
N ALA A 103 11.62 -8.82 13.62
CA ALA A 103 11.87 -8.12 14.88
C ALA A 103 13.39 -7.88 15.01
N PRO A 104 13.89 -6.72 14.56
CA PRO A 104 15.32 -6.43 14.64
C PRO A 104 15.75 -6.21 16.09
N TRP A 105 17.02 -6.49 16.39
CA TRP A 105 17.59 -6.25 17.74
C TRP A 105 17.56 -4.76 18.12
N PHE A 106 17.68 -3.89 17.12
CA PHE A 106 17.51 -2.44 17.27
C PHE A 106 16.54 -1.92 16.22
N GLY A 107 15.52 -1.19 16.67
CA GLY A 107 14.52 -0.54 15.82
C GLY A 107 13.13 -1.17 15.90
N PRO A 108 12.17 -0.63 15.13
CA PRO A 108 10.78 -1.07 15.13
C PRO A 108 10.60 -2.45 14.49
N ASN A 109 9.61 -3.19 14.97
CA ASN A 109 9.13 -4.39 14.29
C ASN A 109 8.56 -4.03 12.93
N VAL A 110 8.76 -4.90 11.94
CA VAL A 110 8.24 -4.71 10.60
C VAL A 110 7.50 -5.95 10.13
N TRP A 111 6.46 -5.72 9.35
CA TRP A 111 5.78 -6.75 8.57
C TRP A 111 6.06 -6.47 7.10
N ILE A 112 6.42 -7.50 6.35
CA ILE A 112 6.80 -7.41 4.94
C ILE A 112 6.01 -8.45 4.16
N ALA A 113 5.62 -8.13 2.93
CA ALA A 113 5.04 -9.07 1.98
C ALA A 113 5.34 -8.64 0.54
N LEU A 114 5.18 -9.56 -0.40
CA LEU A 114 5.18 -9.28 -1.83
C LEU A 114 3.75 -9.04 -2.31
N LEU A 115 3.49 -7.84 -2.83
CA LEU A 115 2.24 -7.44 -3.44
C LEU A 115 2.26 -7.72 -4.95
N GLN A 116 1.32 -8.52 -5.42
CA GLN A 116 0.99 -8.64 -6.83
C GLN A 116 -0.02 -7.54 -7.22
N PRO A 117 0.36 -6.55 -8.05
CA PRO A 117 -0.55 -5.47 -8.44
C PRO A 117 -1.74 -5.98 -9.26
N VAL A 118 -2.92 -5.41 -9.01
CA VAL A 118 -4.13 -5.69 -9.81
C VAL A 118 -4.17 -4.77 -11.03
N GLN A 119 -4.55 -5.31 -12.19
CA GLN A 119 -4.73 -4.51 -13.41
C GLN A 119 -5.75 -3.37 -13.16
N GLY A 120 -5.37 -2.13 -13.48
CA GLY A 120 -6.22 -0.96 -13.24
C GLY A 120 -6.24 -0.48 -11.77
N GLY A 121 -5.50 -1.11 -10.87
CA GLY A 121 -5.44 -0.76 -9.44
C GLY A 121 -4.60 0.46 -9.10
N GLY A 122 -4.11 1.22 -10.08
CA GLY A 122 -3.36 2.47 -9.87
C GLY A 122 -1.89 2.30 -9.46
N ILE A 123 -1.44 1.08 -9.16
CA ILE A 123 -0.04 0.74 -8.92
C ILE A 123 0.63 0.39 -10.25
N PRO A 124 1.82 0.94 -10.57
CA PRO A 124 2.57 0.48 -11.73
C PRO A 124 2.97 -0.98 -11.55
N THR A 125 2.62 -1.85 -12.50
CA THR A 125 3.07 -3.24 -12.48
C THR A 125 4.53 -3.28 -12.94
N PRO A 126 5.49 -3.62 -12.05
CA PRO A 126 6.88 -3.77 -12.45
C PRO A 126 7.06 -5.01 -13.34
N SER A 127 8.15 -5.10 -14.09
CA SER A 127 8.45 -6.31 -14.90
C SER A 127 8.70 -7.52 -14.02
N THR A 128 9.06 -7.31 -12.76
CA THR A 128 9.17 -8.35 -11.73
C THR A 128 7.81 -8.97 -11.38
N GLY A 129 6.69 -8.35 -11.77
CA GLY A 129 5.34 -8.80 -11.47
C GLY A 129 4.87 -8.50 -10.04
N VAL A 130 5.79 -8.16 -9.12
CA VAL A 130 5.50 -7.90 -7.71
C VAL A 130 6.26 -6.68 -7.16
N LEU A 131 5.67 -6.05 -6.16
CA LEU A 131 6.28 -5.01 -5.32
C LEU A 131 6.42 -5.51 -3.88
N GLU A 132 7.38 -5.00 -3.13
CA GLU A 132 7.50 -5.23 -1.69
C GLU A 132 6.68 -4.19 -0.92
N ILE A 133 5.72 -4.64 -0.12
CA ILE A 133 5.06 -3.83 0.89
C ILE A 133 5.75 -4.03 2.23
N LYS A 134 6.00 -2.94 2.93
CA LYS A 134 6.57 -2.94 4.28
C LYS A 134 5.75 -2.04 5.20
N LEU A 135 5.30 -2.61 6.31
CA LEU A 135 4.64 -1.93 7.41
C LEU A 135 5.60 -1.87 8.60
N THR A 136 5.75 -0.69 9.19
CA THR A 136 6.67 -0.45 10.31
C THR A 136 5.89 -0.01 11.54
N PHE A 137 5.99 -0.76 12.63
CA PHE A 137 5.23 -0.53 13.85
C PHE A 137 6.10 0.22 14.89
N LYS A 138 5.73 1.46 15.21
CA LYS A 138 6.53 2.42 16.01
C LYS A 138 5.89 2.78 17.34
#